data_AF-T0Z2R3-F1
#
_entry.id   AF-T0Z2R3-F1
#
_cell.length_a   1.000
_cell.length_b   1.000
_cell.length_c   1.000
_cell.angle_alpha   90.00
_cell.angle_beta   90.00
_cell.angle_gamma   90.00
#
_symmetry.space_group_name_H-M   'P 1'
#
loop_
_entity.id
_entity.type
_entity.pdbx_description
1 polymer ?
#
loop_
_entity_poly.entity_id
_entity_poly.type
_entity_poly.pdbx_seq_one_letter_code
_entity_poly.pdbx_strand_id
1 'polypeptide(L)'
;MAHGLTLVDAHMHLWDLKRIRYPWLTPPLPVGITGDVSPIARDYLLDDYLGDAAGGDVPVRKIVHIEAGADPAEALAETQWLQGLADARAYPQAIVAHRRAGEGRCRRAARAACRAPQRRG
;
A
#
# COMPACT_ATOMS: atom_id res chain seq x y z
N MET A 1 22.18 -6.78 -22.25
CA MET A 1 21.82 -5.63 -21.41
C MET A 1 20.68 -4.88 -22.08
N ALA A 2 19.48 -4.93 -21.52
CA ALA A 2 18.30 -4.28 -22.10
C ALA A 2 18.37 -2.75 -21.87
N HIS A 3 19.16 -2.05 -22.67
CA HIS A 3 19.29 -0.61 -22.56
C HIS A 3 17.97 0.07 -22.99
N GLY A 4 17.24 0.62 -22.01
CA GLY A 4 16.09 1.51 -22.22
C GLY A 4 14.77 1.07 -21.57
N LEU A 5 14.67 -0.16 -21.08
CA LEU A 5 13.45 -0.63 -20.39
C LEU A 5 13.41 -0.11 -18.94
N THR A 6 12.26 0.42 -18.55
CA THR A 6 11.96 0.82 -17.16
C THR A 6 10.58 0.31 -16.79
N LEU A 7 10.39 -0.06 -15.52
CA LEU A 7 9.15 -0.66 -15.07
C LEU A 7 8.30 0.33 -14.26
N VAL A 8 6.99 0.15 -14.39
CA VAL A 8 6.02 0.59 -13.39
C VAL A 8 5.54 -0.66 -12.68
N ASP A 9 5.81 -0.75 -11.38
CA ASP A 9 5.20 -1.77 -10.55
C ASP A 9 3.76 -1.36 -10.27
N ALA A 10 2.83 -2.01 -10.97
CA ALA A 10 1.42 -1.63 -10.96
C ALA A 10 0.64 -2.19 -9.76
N HIS A 11 1.25 -3.08 -8.96
CA HIS A 11 0.59 -3.70 -7.83
C HIS A 11 1.60 -4.05 -6.77
N MET A 12 1.74 -3.18 -5.77
CA MET A 12 2.52 -3.46 -4.58
C MET A 12 1.81 -3.02 -3.30
N HIS A 13 2.29 -3.52 -2.17
CA HIS A 13 1.75 -3.23 -0.86
C HIS A 13 2.88 -2.77 0.06
N LEU A 14 2.57 -1.76 0.86
CA LEU A 14 3.36 -1.32 2.02
C LEU A 14 2.48 -1.44 3.26
N TRP A 15 3.05 -1.82 4.38
CA TRP A 15 2.37 -1.88 5.67
C TRP A 15 3.30 -1.55 6.82
N ASP A 16 2.81 -0.72 7.75
CA ASP A 16 3.46 -0.36 9.00
C ASP A 16 2.63 -0.95 10.14
N LEU A 17 3.05 -2.10 10.66
CA LEU A 17 2.30 -2.86 11.68
C LEU A 17 2.33 -2.18 13.05
N LYS A 18 3.22 -1.19 13.25
CA LYS A 18 3.25 -0.36 14.46
C LYS A 18 2.24 0.79 14.39
N ARG A 19 1.82 1.17 13.19
CA ARG A 19 0.94 2.32 12.93
C ARG A 19 -0.50 1.93 12.62
N ILE A 20 -0.69 0.88 11.82
CA ILE A 20 -2.00 0.48 11.29
C ILE A 20 -2.21 -1.01 11.56
N ARG A 21 -3.41 -1.36 12.01
CA ARG A 21 -3.80 -2.75 12.24
C ARG A 21 -4.19 -3.43 10.92
N TYR A 22 -3.47 -4.51 10.62
CA TYR A 22 -3.77 -5.42 9.51
C TYR A 22 -4.18 -6.77 10.09
N PRO A 23 -5.48 -7.11 10.19
CA PRO A 23 -5.94 -8.32 10.89
C PRO A 23 -5.32 -9.61 10.38
N TRP A 24 -4.92 -9.66 9.11
CA TRP A 24 -4.30 -10.82 8.48
C TRP A 24 -2.77 -10.89 8.64
N LEU A 25 -2.13 -9.82 9.15
CA LEU A 25 -0.70 -9.74 9.48
C LEU A 25 -0.44 -9.52 10.98
N THR A 26 -1.48 -9.44 11.81
CA THR A 26 -1.37 -9.16 13.25
C THR A 26 -1.64 -10.42 14.06
N PRO A 27 -0.76 -10.83 14.99
CA PRO A 27 -1.01 -11.98 15.84
C PRO A 27 -2.32 -11.85 16.66
N PRO A 28 -3.09 -12.94 16.86
CA PRO A 28 -2.85 -14.29 16.33
C PRO A 28 -3.08 -14.35 14.81
N LEU A 29 -2.09 -14.87 14.07
CA LEU A 29 -2.15 -14.91 12.62
C LEU A 29 -3.23 -15.90 12.15
N PRO A 30 -4.10 -15.52 11.22
CA PRO A 30 -5.14 -16.42 10.74
C PRO A 30 -4.55 -17.53 9.87
N VAL A 31 -5.10 -18.74 10.00
CA VAL A 31 -4.88 -19.81 9.01
C VAL A 31 -5.89 -19.58 7.89
N GLY A 32 -5.49 -18.76 6.91
CA GLY A 32 -6.36 -18.31 5.81
C GLY A 32 -6.06 -18.96 4.46
N ILE A 33 -6.82 -18.54 3.45
CA ILE A 33 -6.59 -18.90 2.03
C ILE A 33 -5.24 -18.43 1.50
N THR A 34 -4.57 -17.51 2.21
CA THR A 34 -3.27 -16.92 1.87
C THR A 34 -2.08 -17.79 2.31
N GLY A 35 -2.32 -18.91 2.99
CA GLY A 35 -1.25 -19.74 3.55
C GLY A 35 -0.61 -19.14 4.80
N ASP A 36 0.59 -19.60 5.14
CA ASP A 36 1.36 -19.09 6.29
C ASP A 36 1.96 -17.72 5.99
N VAL A 37 1.41 -16.70 6.63
CA VAL A 37 1.85 -15.30 6.50
C VAL A 37 2.93 -14.91 7.53
N SER A 38 3.33 -15.81 8.43
CA SER A 38 4.34 -15.53 9.46
C SER A 38 5.64 -14.92 8.90
N PRO A 39 6.17 -15.32 7.73
CA PRO A 39 7.39 -14.73 7.15
C PRO A 39 7.27 -13.25 6.77
N ILE A 40 6.04 -12.77 6.52
CA ILE A 40 5.75 -11.39 6.08
C ILE A 40 5.00 -10.57 7.15
N ALA A 41 4.67 -11.16 8.30
CA ALA A 41 4.05 -10.50 9.45
C ALA A 41 5.05 -9.59 10.22
N ARG A 42 5.63 -8.63 9.51
CA ARG A 42 6.59 -7.62 9.97
C ARG A 42 6.39 -6.35 9.14
N ASP A 43 6.86 -5.20 9.63
CA ASP A 43 6.83 -3.95 8.86
C ASP A 43 7.48 -4.15 7.47
N TYR A 44 6.84 -3.61 6.43
CA TYR A 44 7.39 -3.54 5.08
C TYR A 44 7.14 -2.13 4.52
N LEU A 45 8.18 -1.31 4.60
CA LEU A 45 8.13 0.12 4.33
C LEU A 45 8.75 0.46 2.97
N LEU A 46 8.68 1.72 2.58
CA LEU A 46 9.18 2.18 1.28
C LEU A 46 10.67 1.86 1.10
N ASP A 47 11.49 2.05 2.13
CA ASP A 47 12.94 1.81 2.02
C ASP A 47 13.25 0.31 1.87
N ASP A 48 12.44 -0.58 2.46
CA ASP A 48 12.55 -2.03 2.27
C ASP A 48 12.25 -2.38 0.80
N TYR A 49 11.14 -1.87 0.27
CA TYR A 49 10.77 -2.06 -1.14
C TYR A 49 11.83 -1.53 -2.10
N LEU A 50 12.36 -0.33 -1.88
CA LEU A 50 13.39 0.25 -2.74
C LEU A 50 14.69 -0.55 -2.68
N GLY A 51 15.02 -1.12 -1.52
CA GLY A 51 16.14 -2.04 -1.36
C GLY A 51 15.97 -3.32 -2.19
N ASP A 52 14.80 -3.94 -2.09
CA ASP A 52 14.47 -5.15 -2.86
C ASP A 52 14.47 -4.87 -4.38
N ALA A 53 13.85 -3.76 -4.79
CA ALA A 53 13.73 -3.37 -6.20
C ALA A 53 15.07 -2.98 -6.83
N ALA A 54 16.05 -2.54 -6.04
CA ALA A 54 17.38 -2.18 -6.53
C ALA A 54 18.20 -3.39 -6.99
N GLY A 55 17.84 -4.61 -6.56
CA GLY A 55 18.53 -5.85 -6.95
C GLY A 55 18.20 -6.38 -8.35
N GLY A 56 17.22 -5.78 -9.04
CA GLY A 56 16.76 -6.23 -10.36
C GLY A 56 17.56 -5.66 -11.54
N ASP A 57 17.60 -6.41 -12.65
CA ASP A 57 18.25 -5.98 -13.90
C ASP A 57 17.54 -4.79 -14.60
N VAL A 58 16.26 -4.58 -14.30
CA VAL A 58 15.42 -3.54 -14.91
C VAL A 58 14.90 -2.60 -13.82
N PRO A 59 15.21 -1.29 -13.88
CA PRO A 59 14.86 -0.38 -12.80
C PRO A 59 13.35 -0.10 -12.75
N VAL A 60 12.77 -0.22 -11.55
CA VAL A 60 11.42 0.25 -11.26
C VAL A 60 11.46 1.76 -11.04
N ARG A 61 10.67 2.52 -11.82
CA ARG A 61 10.64 3.99 -11.77
C ARG A 61 9.39 4.54 -11.09
N LYS A 62 8.31 3.77 -11.07
CA LYS A 62 7.06 4.15 -10.43
C LYS A 62 6.40 2.92 -9.82
N ILE A 63 5.63 3.15 -8.77
CA ILE A 63 4.86 2.15 -8.06
C ILE A 63 3.43 2.62 -7.85
N VAL A 64 2.52 1.66 -7.90
CA VAL A 64 1.11 1.83 -7.53
C VAL A 64 0.87 0.99 -6.29
N HIS A 65 0.53 1.66 -5.18
CA HIS A 65 0.13 0.97 -3.96
C HIS A 65 -1.34 0.59 -4.03
N ILE A 66 -1.64 -0.66 -3.66
CA ILE A 66 -3.00 -1.16 -3.49
C ILE A 66 -3.24 -1.35 -1.99
N GLU A 67 -4.41 -0.93 -1.49
CA GLU A 67 -4.82 -1.15 -0.09
C GLU A 67 -4.44 -2.55 0.41
N ALA A 68 -3.79 -2.61 1.57
CA ALA A 68 -3.18 -3.84 2.05
C ALA A 68 -4.09 -4.60 3.03
N GLY A 69 -5.40 -4.40 2.96
CA GLY A 69 -6.36 -5.08 3.84
C GLY A 69 -6.26 -4.64 5.29
N ALA A 70 -6.06 -3.33 5.51
CA ALA A 70 -6.16 -2.73 6.84
C ALA A 70 -7.53 -3.03 7.47
N ASP A 71 -7.60 -3.00 8.80
CA ASP A 71 -8.88 -3.02 9.49
C ASP A 71 -9.82 -1.96 8.87
N PRO A 72 -11.09 -2.27 8.55
CA PRO A 72 -11.98 -1.31 7.92
C PRO A 72 -12.12 0.02 8.69
N ALA A 73 -11.89 0.03 10.01
CA ALA A 73 -11.86 1.24 10.82
C ALA A 73 -10.62 2.11 10.56
N GLU A 74 -9.53 1.53 10.07
CA GLU A 74 -8.23 2.16 9.84
C GLU A 74 -7.87 2.31 8.36
N ALA A 75 -8.70 1.81 7.44
CA ALA A 75 -8.53 1.97 5.99
C ALA A 75 -8.26 3.42 5.53
N LEU A 76 -8.89 4.41 6.19
CA LEU A 76 -8.61 5.82 5.92
C LEU A 76 -7.21 6.24 6.40
N ALA A 77 -6.77 5.73 7.56
CA ALA A 77 -5.46 6.02 8.11
C ALA A 77 -4.34 5.47 7.22
N GLU A 78 -4.54 4.30 6.62
CA GLU A 78 -3.65 3.76 5.58
C GLU A 78 -3.51 4.72 4.40
N THR A 79 -4.64 5.15 3.82
CA THR A 79 -4.62 6.09 2.68
C THR A 79 -3.93 7.41 3.04
N GLN A 80 -4.16 7.94 4.24
CA GLN A 80 -3.54 9.17 4.72
C GLN A 80 -2.03 9.03 4.94
N TRP A 81 -1.59 7.89 5.47
CA TRP A 81 -0.18 7.60 5.65
C TRP A 81 0.55 7.54 4.30
N LEU A 82 0.00 6.80 3.33
CA LEU A 82 0.57 6.68 1.98
C LEU A 82 0.57 8.02 1.24
N GLN A 83 -0.46 8.84 1.46
CA GLN A 83 -0.49 10.20 0.93
C GLN A 83 0.65 11.05 1.52
N GLY A 84 0.86 11.01 2.84
CA GLY A 84 1.96 11.71 3.48
C GLY A 84 3.33 11.22 3.00
N LEU A 85 3.46 9.93 2.72
CA LEU A 85 4.65 9.36 2.08
C LEU A 85 4.84 9.92 0.66
N ALA A 86 3.78 10.03 -0.13
CA ALA A 86 3.83 10.59 -1.47
C ALA A 86 4.25 12.07 -1.45
N ASP A 87 3.75 12.84 -0.49
CA ASP A 87 4.11 14.25 -0.32
C ASP A 87 5.57 14.42 0.12
N ALA A 88 6.07 13.56 1.02
CA ALA A 88 7.42 13.67 1.56
C ALA A 88 8.50 13.05 0.67
N ARG A 89 8.17 11.98 -0.05
CA ARG A 89 9.15 11.13 -0.75
C ARG A 89 8.85 10.94 -2.24
N ALA A 90 7.75 11.48 -2.75
CA ALA A 90 7.27 11.29 -4.13
C ALA A 90 6.86 9.84 -4.48
N TYR A 91 6.58 9.00 -3.48
CA TYR A 91 6.11 7.62 -3.60
C TYR A 91 4.96 7.32 -2.63
N PRO A 92 3.97 6.47 -3.00
CA PRO A 92 3.76 5.88 -4.32
C PRO A 92 3.24 6.92 -5.33
N GLN A 93 3.35 6.64 -6.63
CA GLN A 93 2.85 7.55 -7.67
C GLN A 93 1.33 7.46 -7.84
N ALA A 94 0.73 6.34 -7.44
CA ALA A 94 -0.71 6.19 -7.34
C ALA A 94 -1.09 5.31 -6.15
N ILE A 95 -2.28 5.54 -5.61
CA ILE A 95 -2.90 4.79 -4.51
C ILE A 95 -4.26 4.28 -4.98
N VAL A 96 -4.50 2.98 -4.83
CA VAL A 96 -5.82 2.36 -4.92
C VAL A 96 -6.31 2.14 -3.50
N ALA A 97 -7.22 2.99 -3.05
CA ALA A 97 -7.63 3.05 -1.65
C ALA A 97 -8.80 2.10 -1.38
N HIS A 98 -8.83 1.53 -0.17
CA HIS A 98 -9.97 0.74 0.28
C HIS A 98 -11.26 1.58 0.27
N ARG A 99 -12.37 0.93 -0.08
CA ARG A 99 -13.71 1.52 0.02
C ARG A 99 -14.69 0.52 0.58
N ARG A 100 -15.44 0.95 1.59
CA ARG A 100 -16.56 0.16 2.12
C ARG A 100 -17.67 0.03 1.08
N ALA A 101 -18.12 -1.19 0.83
CA ALA A 101 -19.27 -1.46 -0.03
C ALA A 101 -20.54 -0.74 0.50
N GLY A 102 -21.30 -0.12 -0.40
CA GLY A 102 -22.53 0.62 -0.07
C GLY A 102 -22.35 2.11 0.26
N GLU A 103 -21.13 2.59 0.47
CA GLU A 103 -20.88 4.03 0.56
C GLU A 103 -20.82 4.61 -0.85
N GLY A 104 -21.75 5.49 -1.24
CA GLY A 104 -21.68 6.26 -2.50
C GLY A 104 -20.36 7.03 -2.65
N ARG A 105 -20.04 7.50 -3.87
CA ARG A 105 -18.69 7.92 -4.31
C ARG A 105 -17.83 8.68 -3.29
N CYS A 106 -18.38 9.52 -2.41
CA CYS A 106 -17.67 10.07 -1.24
C CYS A 106 -18.65 10.49 -0.11
N ARG A 107 -18.97 9.61 0.85
CA ARG A 107 -19.58 10.05 2.13
C ARG A 107 -18.52 10.70 3.03
N ARG A 108 -18.94 11.50 4.02
CA ARG A 108 -18.08 12.47 4.75
C ARG A 108 -16.78 11.89 5.34
N ALA A 109 -16.78 10.65 5.84
CA ALA A 109 -15.57 9.97 6.33
C ALA A 109 -14.61 9.58 5.19
N ALA A 110 -15.14 9.06 4.08
CA ALA A 110 -14.39 8.74 2.87
C ALA A 110 -13.92 9.97 2.07
N ARG A 111 -14.35 11.20 2.40
CA ARG A 111 -13.96 12.42 1.66
C ARG A 111 -12.48 12.74 1.75
N ALA A 112 -11.83 12.44 2.88
CA ALA A 112 -10.39 12.68 3.03
C ALA A 112 -9.59 11.72 2.14
N ALA A 113 -9.92 10.42 2.15
CA ALA A 113 -9.35 9.44 1.22
C ALA A 113 -9.64 9.79 -0.25
N CYS A 114 -10.87 10.21 -0.57
CA CYS A 114 -11.25 10.66 -1.91
C CYS A 114 -10.42 11.82 -2.45
N ARG A 115 -9.85 12.66 -1.58
CA ARG A 115 -9.15 13.89 -1.95
C ARG A 115 -7.64 13.73 -2.02
N ALA A 116 -7.10 12.58 -1.63
CA ALA A 116 -5.69 12.26 -1.76
C ALA A 116 -5.24 12.46 -3.24
N PRO A 117 -4.32 13.41 -3.52
CA PRO A 117 -3.90 13.71 -4.89
C PRO A 117 -3.40 12.52 -5.70
N GLN A 118 -2.90 11.46 -5.04
CA GLN A 118 -2.41 10.24 -5.68
C GLN A 118 -3.48 9.14 -5.79
N ARG A 119 -4.70 9.32 -5.25
CA ARG A 119 -5.75 8.31 -5.37
C ARG A 119 -6.24 8.16 -6.81
N ARG A 120 -6.26 6.93 -7.32
CA ARG A 120 -6.73 6.58 -8.69
C ARG A 120 -7.77 5.46 -8.71
N GLY A 121 -8.03 4.83 -7.57
CA GLY A 121 -9.01 3.75 -7.36
C GLY A 121 -9.61 3.80 -5.97
#